data_AF-A0A7Y4XX68-F1
#
_entry.id   AF-A0A7Y4XX68-F1
#
_cell.length_a   1.000
_cell.length_b   1.000
_cell.length_c   1.000
_cell.angle_alpha   90.00
_cell.angle_beta   90.00
_cell.angle_gamma   90.00
#
_symmetry.space_group_name_H-M   'P 1'
#
loop_
_entity.id
_entity.type
_entity.pdbx_description
1 polymer ?
#
loop_
_entity_poly.entity_id
_entity_poly.type
_entity_poly.pdbx_seq_one_letter_code
_entity_poly.pdbx_strand_id
1 'polypeptide(L)' 'MTPIDNAIHLLGTGLLVILGLLWWWIKNPRLKQIILNLMTLVVGVIVGDMLLHVLPNSIARFIYGSHAHYSR' A
#
# COMPACT_ATOMS: atom_id res chain seq x y z
N MET A 1 -13.63 -2.20 6.08
CA MET A 1 -13.26 -1.79 4.70
C MET A 1 -14.54 -1.36 4.03
N THR A 2 -14.65 -0.08 3.71
CA THR A 2 -15.78 0.46 2.98
C THR A 2 -15.74 -0.03 1.52
N PRO A 3 -16.88 -0.03 0.80
CA PRO A 3 -16.92 -0.43 -0.61
C PRO A 3 -15.94 0.36 -1.50
N ILE A 4 -15.66 1.60 -1.10
CA ILE A 4 -14.73 2.52 -1.78
C ILE A 4 -13.28 2.05 -1.62
N ASP A 5 -12.88 1.61 -0.43
CA ASP A 5 -11.52 1.11 -0.17
C ASP A 5 -11.21 -0.10 -1.06
N ASN A 6 -12.18 -1.01 -1.22
CA ASN A 6 -12.05 -2.17 -2.11
C ASN A 6 -11.93 -1.77 -3.59
N ALA A 7 -12.70 -0.78 -4.04
CA ALA A 7 -12.62 -0.29 -5.41
C ALA A 7 -11.25 0.35 -5.70
N ILE A 8 -10.72 1.13 -4.75
CA ILE A 8 -9.40 1.78 -4.87
C ILE A 8 -8.29 0.72 -4.93
N HIS A 9 -8.33 -0.30 -4.07
CA HIS A 9 -7.36 -1.40 -4.13
C HIS A 9 -7.45 -2.22 -5.43
N LEU A 10 -8.66 -2.48 -5.93
CA LEU A 10 -8.85 -3.19 -7.20
C LEU A 10 -8.29 -2.40 -8.39
N LEU A 11 -8.56 -1.09 -8.44
CA LEU A 11 -8.01 -0.19 -9.46
C LEU A 11 -6.48 -0.08 -9.36
N GLY A 12 -5.94 0.02 -8.14
CA GLY A 12 -4.50 0.07 -7.90
C GLY A 12 -3.78 -1.22 -8.32
N THR A 13 -4.35 -2.39 -7.99
CA THR A 13 -3.79 -3.68 -8.43
C THR A 13 -3.89 -3.88 -9.94
N GLY A 14 -5.03 -3.53 -10.55
CA GLY A 14 -5.19 -3.58 -12.01
C GLY A 14 -4.17 -2.68 -12.73
N LEU A 15 -3.95 -1.47 -12.21
CA LEU A 15 -2.96 -0.54 -12.73
C LEU A 15 -1.53 -1.10 -12.63
N LEU A 16 -1.16 -1.72 -11.51
CA LEU A 16 0.15 -2.37 -11.33
C LEU A 16 0.38 -3.51 -12.32
N VAL A 17 -0.64 -4.32 -12.61
CA VAL A 17 -0.54 -5.41 -13.59
C VAL A 17 -0.25 -4.85 -14.98
N ILE A 18 -0.98 -3.81 -15.40
CA ILE A 18 -0.79 -3.18 -16.71
C ILE A 18 0.60 -2.53 -16.80
N LEU A 19 1.04 -1.81 -15.76
CA LEU A 19 2.37 -1.22 -15.70
C LEU A 19 3.48 -2.28 -15.76
N GLY A 20 3.30 -3.41 -15.07
CA GLY A 20 4.25 -4.53 -15.11
C GLY A 20 4.39 -5.16 -16.51
N LEU A 21 3.25 -5.39 -17.18
CA LEU A 21 3.23 -5.84 -18.57
C LEU A 21 3.90 -4.85 -19.52
N LEU A 22 3.61 -3.55 -19.35
CA LEU A 22 4.18 -2.49 -20.17
C LEU A 22 5.69 -2.36 -19.95
N TRP A 23 6.16 -2.51 -18.70
CA TRP A 23 7.57 -2.51 -18.36
C TRP A 23 8.33 -3.68 -19.01
N TRP A 24 7.71 -4.87 -19.03
CA TRP A 24 8.27 -6.05 -19.68
C TRP A 24 8.41 -5.86 -21.20
N TRP A 25 7.38 -5.28 -21.82
CA TRP A 25 7.32 -5.13 -23.28
C TRP A 25 8.21 -4.00 -23.82
N ILE A 26 8.30 -2.88 -23.12
CA ILE A 26 9.06 -1.72 -23.60
C ILE A 26 10.56 -2.00 -23.58
N LYS A 27 11.27 -1.64 -24.65
CA LYS A 27 12.74 -1.73 -24.73
C LYS A 27 13.45 -0.42 -24.39
N ASN A 28 12.74 0.70 -24.40
CA ASN A 28 13.31 2.02 -24.15
C ASN A 28 13.61 2.20 -22.64
N PRO A 29 14.88 2.44 -22.25
CA PRO A 29 15.28 2.53 -20.85
C PRO A 29 14.65 3.73 -20.11
N ARG A 30 14.44 4.86 -20.79
CA ARG A 30 13.79 6.03 -20.18
C ARG A 30 12.33 5.75 -19.83
N LEU A 31 11.61 5.08 -20.74
CA LEU A 31 10.22 4.68 -20.50
C LEU A 31 10.11 3.62 -19.40
N LYS A 32 11.06 2.68 -19.32
CA LYS A 32 11.13 1.72 -18.19
C LYS A 32 11.30 2.42 -16.84
N GLN A 33 12.15 3.44 -16.75
CA GLN A 33 12.31 4.23 -15.52
C GLN A 33 11.04 4.97 -15.13
N ILE A 34 10.35 5.57 -16.10
CA ILE A 34 9.07 6.25 -15.83
C ILE A 34 8.04 5.25 -15.27
N ILE A 35 7.95 4.06 -15.87
CA ILE A 35 7.05 3.00 -15.40
C ILE A 35 7.42 2.54 -13.98
N LEU A 36 8.72 2.34 -13.71
CA LEU A 36 9.20 2.00 -12.37
C LEU A 36 8.84 3.07 -11.34
N ASN A 37 8.99 4.35 -11.66
CA ASN A 37 8.62 5.44 -10.78
C ASN A 37 7.10 5.45 -10.50
N LEU A 38 6.28 5.21 -11.53
CA LEU A 38 4.83 5.10 -11.38
C LEU A 38 4.43 3.91 -10.50
N MET A 39 5.04 2.73 -10.72
CA MET A 39 4.81 1.56 -9.86
C MET A 39 5.21 1.83 -8.41
N THR A 40 6.35 2.51 -8.21
CA THR A 40 6.84 2.89 -6.86
C THR A 40 5.87 3.84 -6.17
N LEU A 41 5.34 4.82 -6.89
CA LEU A 41 4.33 5.74 -6.36
C LEU A 41 3.08 4.98 -5.90
N VAL A 42 2.54 4.07 -6.74
CA VAL A 42 1.34 3.29 -6.41
C VAL A 42 1.57 2.40 -5.20
N VAL A 43 2.72 1.70 -5.14
CA VAL A 43 3.08 0.88 -3.97
C VAL A 43 3.24 1.75 -2.72
N GLY A 44 3.86 2.92 -2.83
CA GLY A 44 4.03 3.85 -1.72
C GLY A 44 2.68 4.32 -1.14
N VAL A 45 1.70 4.60 -2.01
CA VAL A 45 0.34 4.96 -1.59
C VAL A 45 -0.34 3.80 -0.85
N ILE A 46 -0.27 2.57 -1.39
CA ILE A 46 -0.87 1.38 -0.77
C ILE A 46 -0.24 1.10 0.60
N VAL A 47 1.09 1.15 0.69
CA VAL A 47 1.81 0.93 1.95
C VAL A 47 1.52 2.05 2.94
N GLY A 48 1.45 3.30 2.49
CA GLY A 48 1.09 4.44 3.33
C GLY A 48 -0.31 4.29 3.93
N ASP A 49 -1.28 3.90 3.12
CA ASP A 49 -2.66 3.62 3.56
C ASP A 49 -2.71 2.49 4.59
N MET A 50 -2.01 1.38 4.32
CA MET A 50 -1.89 0.28 5.28
C MET A 50 -1.25 0.72 6.60
N LEU A 51 -0.19 1.53 6.55
CA LEU A 51 0.45 2.06 7.75
C LEU A 51 -0.50 2.96 8.52
N LEU A 52 -1.26 3.83 7.86
CA LEU A 52 -2.24 4.70 8.52
C LEU A 52 -3.36 3.91 9.22
N HIS A 53 -3.70 2.71 8.74
CA HIS A 53 -4.68 1.84 9.39
C HIS A 53 -4.09 0.90 10.45
N VAL A 54 -2.88 0.38 10.24
CA VAL A 54 -2.23 -0.56 11.16
C VAL A 54 -1.60 0.18 12.34
N LEU A 55 -0.97 1.32 12.10
CA LEU A 55 -0.21 2.06 13.10
C LEU A 55 -1.06 2.47 14.31
N PRO A 56 -2.28 3.05 14.15
CA PRO A 56 -3.14 3.39 15.28
C PRO A 56 -3.57 2.15 16.08
N ASN A 57 -3.86 1.03 15.41
CA ASN A 57 -4.24 -0.22 16.07
C ASN A 57 -3.08 -0.83 16.87
N SER A 58 -1.85 -0.78 16.34
CA SER A 58 -0.66 -1.21 17.08
C SER A 58 -0.33 -0.27 18.26
N ILE A 59 -0.48 1.04 18.08
CA ILE A 59 -0.30 2.02 19.17
C ILE A 59 -1.36 1.82 20.26
N ALA A 60 -2.63 1.64 19.88
CA ALA A 60 -3.70 1.36 20.83
C ALA A 60 -3.47 0.05 21.59
N ARG A 61 -3.02 -1.02 20.92
CA ARG A 61 -2.62 -2.27 21.61
C ARG A 61 -1.44 -2.07 22.55
N PHE A 62 -0.45 -1.25 22.17
CA PHE A 62 0.68 -0.95 23.05
C PHE A 62 0.22 -0.20 24.30
N ILE A 63 -0.54 0.89 24.14
CA ILE A 63 -1.01 1.75 25.23
C ILE A 63 -2.02 1.02 26.13
N TYR A 64 -3.05 0.38 25.56
CA TYR A 64 -4.11 -0.26 26.34
C TYR A 64 -3.77 -1.69 26.76
N GLY A 65 -2.95 -2.40 25.99
CA GLY A 65 -2.47 -3.74 26.34
C GLY A 65 -1.48 -3.74 27.49
N SER A 66 -0.68 -2.69 27.67
CA SER A 66 0.21 -2.55 28.84
C SER A 66 -0.56 -2.30 30.14
N HIS A 67 -1.77 -1.73 30.08
CA HIS A 67 -2.59 -1.49 31.28
C HIS A 67 -3.34 -2.73 31.77
N ALA A 68 -3.59 -3.72 30.90
CA ALA A 68 -4.26 -4.97 31.29
C ALA A 68 -3.39 -5.89 32.17
N HIS A 69 -2.08 -5.61 32.28
CA HIS A 69 -1.16 -6.44 33.06
C HIS A 69 -0.90 -5.94 34.48
N TYR A 70 -1.43 -4.78 34.87
CA TYR A 70 -1.18 -4.16 36.19
C TYR A 70 -2.36 -4.26 37.16
N SER A 71 -3.43 -5.02 36.82
CA SER A 71 -4.64 -5.17 37.64
C SER A 71 -4.85 -6.57 38.23
N ARG A 72 -3.78 -7.32 38.46
CA ARG A 72 -3.82 -8.51 39.33
C ARG A 72 -2.91 -8.33 40.53
#